data_AF-A0A1I7BG53-F1
#
_entry.id   AF-A0A1I7BG53-F1
#
_cell.length_a   1.000
_cell.length_b   1.000
_cell.length_c   1.000
_cell.angle_alpha   90.00
_cell.angle_beta   90.00
_cell.angle_gamma   90.00
#
_symmetry.space_group_name_H-M   'P 1'
#
loop_
_entity.id
_entity.type
_entity.pdbx_description
1 polymer ?
#
loop_
_entity_poly.entity_id
_entity_poly.type
_entity_poly.pdbx_seq_one_letter_code
_entity_poly.pdbx_strand_id
1 'polypeptide(L)' 'MVKLELFDRHIRDGYRVCCVLDDRAHVVEAWRSIGLTCLQAAEGNF' A
#
# COMPACT_ATOMS: atom_id res chain seq x y z
N MET A 1 10.62 -0.66 2.61
CA MET A 1 9.72 -1.79 2.30
C MET A 1 9.68 -1.98 0.79
N VAL A 2 9.91 -3.20 0.28
CA VAL A 2 10.00 -3.48 -1.17
C VAL A 2 8.77 -3.01 -1.95
N LYS A 3 7.56 -3.15 -1.38
CA LYS A 3 6.32 -2.70 -2.02
C LYS A 3 6.28 -1.18 -2.32
N LEU A 4 6.79 -0.34 -1.41
CA LEU A 4 6.85 1.11 -1.64
C LEU A 4 7.84 1.45 -2.75
N GLU A 5 9.01 0.82 -2.77
CA GLU A 5 9.99 1.04 -3.84
C GLU A 5 9.44 0.68 -5.22
N LEU A 6 8.70 -0.44 -5.33
CA LEU A 6 8.05 -0.83 -6.57
C LEU A 6 6.94 0.15 -6.97
N PHE A 7 6.16 0.62 -6.00
CA PHE A 7 5.14 1.63 -6.24
C PHE A 7 5.74 2.94 -6.77
N ASP A 8 6.81 3.43 -6.13
CA ASP A 8 7.49 4.65 -6.53
C ASP A 8 8.08 4.54 -7.93
N ARG A 9 8.65 3.39 -8.29
CA ARG A 9 9.30 3.19 -9.60
C ARG A 9 8.33 2.98 -10.75
N HIS A 10 7.15 2.41 -10.50
CA HIS A 10 6.31 1.88 -11.57
C HIS A 10 4.88 2.39 -11.57
N ILE A 11 4.38 2.93 -10.45
CA ILE A 11 2.95 3.23 -10.29
C ILE A 11 2.71 4.71 -9.96
N ARG A 12 3.49 5.30 -9.05
CA ARG A 12 3.23 6.61 -8.43
C ARG A 12 2.90 7.71 -9.44
N ASP A 13 3.69 7.83 -10.50
CA ASP A 13 3.57 8.92 -11.48
C ASP A 13 2.80 8.52 -12.75
N GLY A 14 2.45 7.24 -12.90
CA GLY A 14 1.78 6.71 -14.08
C GLY A 14 0.28 6.49 -13.91
N TYR A 15 -0.20 6.42 -12.66
CA TYR A 15 -1.57 6.01 -12.37
C TYR A 15 -2.19 6.85 -11.25
N ARG A 16 -3.48 7.16 -11.41
CA ARG A 16 -4.31 7.64 -10.31
C ARG A 16 -4.80 6.44 -9.50
N VAL A 17 -4.07 6.10 -8.45
CA VAL A 17 -4.41 4.95 -7.60
C VAL A 17 -5.63 5.25 -6.73
N CYS A 18 -6.72 4.53 -6.95
CA CYS A 18 -7.96 4.70 -6.18
C CYS A 18 -7.90 4.03 -4.80
N CYS A 19 -7.29 2.84 -4.72
CA CYS A 19 -7.07 2.12 -3.47
C CYS A 19 -5.99 1.04 -3.61
N VAL A 20 -5.53 0.53 -2.47
CA VAL A 20 -4.62 -0.63 -2.34
C VAL A 20 -5.30 -1.69 -1.47
N LEU A 21 -5.24 -2.95 -1.88
CA LEU A 21 -5.71 -4.10 -1.10
C LEU A 21 -4.48 -4.84 -0.55
N ASP A 22 -4.36 -4.92 0.78
CA ASP A 22 -3.24 -5.58 1.47
C ASP A 22 -3.74 -6.21 2.77
N ASP A 23 -3.09 -7.24 3.29
CA ASP A 23 -3.51 -7.97 4.50
C ASP A 23 -2.60 -7.69 5.71
N ARG A 24 -1.30 -7.46 5.47
CA ARG A 24 -0.28 -7.29 6.53
C ARG A 24 -0.41 -5.94 7.23
N ALA A 25 -0.54 -5.93 8.55
CA ALA A 25 -0.80 -4.72 9.33
C ALA A 25 0.28 -3.63 9.10
N HIS A 26 1.56 -4.01 9.19
CA HIS A 26 2.68 -3.09 8.99
C HIS A 26 2.78 -2.53 7.55
N VAL A 27 2.27 -3.27 6.56
CA VAL A 27 2.23 -2.84 5.15
C VAL A 27 1.04 -1.92 4.90
N VAL A 28 -0.13 -2.27 5.43
CA VAL A 28 -1.35 -1.45 5.40
C VAL A 28 -1.08 -0.08 6.00
N GLU A 29 -0.43 -0.02 7.16
CA GLU A 29 0.00 1.23 7.79
C GLU A 29 0.97 2.02 6.91
N ALA A 30 1.92 1.34 6.26
CA ALA A 30 2.86 1.99 5.35
C ALA A 30 2.18 2.58 4.10
N TRP A 31 1.12 1.95 3.58
CA TRP A 31 0.32 2.54 2.49
C TRP A 31 -0.49 3.75 2.96
N ARG A 32 -1.11 3.64 4.14
CA ARG A 32 -1.90 4.73 4.73
C ARG A 32 -1.03 5.94 5.06
N SER A 33 0.21 5.73 5.53
CA SER A 33 1.13 6.82 5.91
C SER A 33 1.56 7.68 4.73
N ILE A 34 1.54 7.15 3.51
CA ILE A 34 1.82 7.91 2.28
C ILE A 34 0.56 8.49 1.61
N GLY A 35 -0.59 8.41 2.28
CA GLY A 35 -1.84 9.02 1.85
C GLY A 35 -2.70 8.17 0.91
N LEU A 36 -2.39 6.88 0.73
CA LEU A 36 -3.23 5.99 -0.07
C LEU A 36 -4.35 5.37 0.77
N THR A 37 -5.54 5.26 0.17
CA THR A 37 -6.63 4.44 0.72
C THR A 37 -6.23 2.98 0.67
N CYS A 38 -5.95 2.36 1.82
CA CYS A 38 -5.63 0.94 1.91
C CYS A 38 -6.74 0.17 2.65
N LEU A 39 -7.35 -0.77 1.93
CA LEU A 39 -8.38 -1.68 2.41
C LEU A 39 -7.71 -2.96 2.90
N GLN A 40 -7.85 -3.23 4.19
CA GLN A 40 -7.26 -4.42 4.79
C GLN A 40 -8.14 -5.64 4.55
N ALA A 41 -7.63 -6.61 3.79
CA ALA A 41 -8.44 -7.76 3.35
C ALA A 41 -8.63 -8.83 4.44
N ALA A 42 -7.68 -8.96 5.36
CA ALA A 42 -7.70 -9.93 6.47
C ALA A 42 -6.85 -9.42 7.65
N GLU A 43 -6.96 -10.07 8.82
CA GLU A 43 -6.07 -9.80 9.96
C GLU A 43 -4.61 -10.11 9.61
N GLY A 44 -3.70 -9.21 10.02
CA GLY A 44 -2.36 -9.12 9.44
C GLY A 44 -1.20 -9.07 10.42
N ASN A 45 -1.32 -9.71 11.59
CA ASN A 45 -0.31 -9.63 12.65
C ASN A 45 0.82 -10.65 12.46
N PHE A 46 1.68 -10.42 11.47
CA PHE A 46 2.86 -11.22 11.15
C PHE A 46 3.93 -10.39 10.42
#